data_AF-A0A538B7B4-F1
#
_entry.id   AF-A0A538B7B4-F1
#
_cell.length_a   1.000
_cell.length_b   1.000
_cell.length_c   1.000
_cell.angle_alpha   90.00
_cell.angle_beta   90.00
_cell.angle_gamma   90.00
#
_symmetry.space_group_name_H-M   'P 1'
#
loop_
_entity.id
_entity.type
_entity.pdbx_description
1 polymer ?
#
loop_
_entity_poly.entity_id
_entity_poly.type
_entity_poly.pdbx_seq_one_letter_code
_entity_poly.pdbx_strand_id
1 'polypeptide(L)'
;MRATGVDTATQILDVAERLVQERGFNGFSYADVATELGISKAALHYHYPGKAELGEALIERYAARFADALVAVDAREIDAAEKLRAYAQLYTEVFRD
;
A
#
# COMPACT_ATOMS: atom_id res chain seq x y z
N MET A 1 19.13 18.35 -12.82
CA MET A 1 18.86 18.34 -11.37
C MET A 1 17.38 18.67 -11.16
N ARG A 2 16.52 17.66 -11.01
CA ARG A 2 15.13 17.78 -10.54
C ARG A 2 14.90 16.63 -9.54
N ALA A 3 14.19 16.97 -8.47
CA ALA A 3 14.38 16.50 -7.10
C ALA A 3 14.24 14.98 -6.86
N THR A 4 15.07 14.48 -5.94
CA THR A 4 14.86 13.28 -5.12
C THR A 4 13.70 13.50 -4.15
N GLY A 5 12.48 13.55 -4.69
CA GLY A 5 11.23 13.53 -3.94
C GLY A 5 10.45 12.26 -4.27
N VAL A 6 9.72 11.70 -3.31
CA VAL A 6 8.81 10.57 -3.55
C VAL A 6 7.87 10.93 -4.70
N ASP A 7 7.74 10.03 -5.69
CA ASP A 7 6.88 10.26 -6.86
C ASP A 7 5.41 10.44 -6.45
N THR A 8 4.69 11.34 -7.12
CA THR A 8 3.31 11.69 -6.80
C THR A 8 2.39 10.46 -6.79
N ALA A 9 2.60 9.48 -7.68
CA ALA A 9 1.80 8.25 -7.68
C ALA A 9 2.02 7.43 -6.39
N THR A 10 3.24 7.41 -5.87
CA THR A 10 3.55 6.76 -4.59
C THR A 10 2.86 7.47 -3.43
N GLN A 11 2.87 8.80 -3.41
CA GLN A 11 2.17 9.59 -2.38
C GLN A 11 0.65 9.35 -2.41
N ILE A 12 0.08 9.23 -3.61
CA ILE A 12 -1.33 8.87 -3.81
C ILE A 12 -1.64 7.51 -3.19
N LEU A 13 -0.80 6.50 -3.45
CA LEU A 13 -0.98 5.17 -2.88
C LEU A 13 -0.81 5.16 -1.35
N ASP A 14 0.14 5.92 -0.80
CA ASP A 14 0.36 6.01 0.65
C ASP A 14 -0.88 6.56 1.38
N VAL A 15 -1.45 7.65 0.86
CA VAL A 15 -2.66 8.26 1.45
C VAL A 15 -3.86 7.34 1.28
N ALA A 16 -4.05 6.76 0.08
CA ALA A 16 -5.17 5.87 -0.18
C ALA A 16 -5.09 4.60 0.68
N GLU A 17 -3.91 4.01 0.86
CA GLU A 17 -3.66 2.85 1.71
C GLU A 17 -4.08 3.13 3.16
N ARG A 18 -3.63 4.25 3.74
CA ARG A 18 -3.98 4.65 5.10
C ARG A 18 -5.50 4.87 5.25
N LEU A 19 -6.13 5.56 4.29
CA LEU A 19 -7.58 5.79 4.31
C LEU A 19 -8.38 4.49 4.20
N VAL A 20 -7.91 3.53 3.39
CA VAL A 20 -8.51 2.19 3.28
C VAL A 20 -8.36 1.40 4.58
N GLN A 21 -7.21 1.48 5.25
CA GLN A 21 -6.99 0.81 6.54
C GLN A 21 -7.88 1.40 7.64
N GLU A 22 -8.01 2.74 7.71
CA GLU A 22 -8.79 3.42 8.74
C GLU A 22 -10.31 3.30 8.53
N ARG A 23 -10.77 3.34 7.27
CA ARG A 23 -12.21 3.54 6.95
C ARG A 23 -12.81 2.43 6.09
N GLY A 24 -11.98 1.49 5.63
CA GLY A 24 -12.34 0.52 4.60
C GLY A 24 -12.43 1.16 3.21
N PHE A 25 -12.40 0.31 2.18
CA PHE A 25 -12.45 0.77 0.78
C PHE A 25 -13.69 1.62 0.48
N ASN A 26 -14.86 1.28 1.04
CA ASN A 26 -16.08 2.05 0.84
C ASN A 26 -16.14 3.34 1.67
N GLY A 27 -15.30 3.49 2.71
CA GLY A 27 -15.35 4.61 3.65
C GLY A 27 -14.48 5.82 3.28
N PHE A 28 -13.68 5.75 2.21
CA PHE A 28 -12.95 6.91 1.68
C PHE A 28 -13.44 7.28 0.27
N SER A 29 -13.24 8.54 -0.10
CA SER A 29 -13.55 9.04 -1.44
C SER A 29 -12.29 9.39 -2.23
N TYR A 30 -12.40 9.33 -3.56
CA TYR A 30 -11.35 9.81 -4.47
C TYR A 30 -11.03 11.31 -4.25
N ALA A 31 -11.98 12.09 -3.72
CA ALA A 31 -11.77 13.48 -3.35
C ALA A 31 -10.99 13.64 -2.04
N ASP A 32 -11.10 12.68 -1.11
CA ASP A 32 -10.39 12.71 0.18
C ASP A 32 -8.87 12.66 -0.08
N VAL A 33 -8.44 11.76 -0.97
CA VAL A 33 -7.04 11.61 -1.38
C VAL A 33 -6.50 12.90 -2.00
N ALA A 34 -7.24 13.49 -2.95
CA ALA A 34 -6.84 14.74 -3.59
C ALA A 34 -6.72 15.90 -2.58
N THR A 35 -7.69 15.98 -1.66
CA THR A 35 -7.74 17.02 -0.62
C THR A 35 -6.56 16.91 0.33
N GLU A 36 -6.25 15.71 0.79
CA GLU A 36 -5.17 15.48 1.74
C GLU A 36 -3.79 15.76 1.15
N LEU A 37 -3.58 15.41 -0.12
CA LEU A 37 -2.33 15.69 -0.84
C LEU A 37 -2.24 17.13 -1.37
N GLY A 38 -3.31 17.93 -1.26
CA GLY A 38 -3.35 19.28 -1.82
C GLY A 38 -3.23 19.33 -3.34
N ILE A 39 -3.66 18.26 -4.04
CA ILE A 39 -3.62 18.18 -5.50
C ILE A 39 -5.03 18.29 -6.09
N SER A 40 -5.12 18.62 -7.38
CA SER A 40 -6.40 18.63 -8.08
C SER A 40 -6.89 17.21 -8.38
N LYS A 41 -8.21 17.02 -8.50
CA LYS A 41 -8.77 15.76 -9.01
C LYS A 41 -8.25 15.41 -10.40
N ALA A 42 -7.94 16.41 -11.24
CA ALA A 42 -7.37 16.19 -12.56
C ALA A 42 -5.94 15.63 -12.49
N ALA A 43 -5.12 16.12 -11.54
CA ALA A 43 -3.79 15.58 -11.29
C ALA A 43 -3.86 14.15 -10.72
N LEU A 44 -4.81 13.87 -9.84
CA LEU A 44 -5.06 12.50 -9.36
C LEU A 44 -5.49 11.58 -10.52
N HIS A 45 -6.36 12.07 -11.40
CA HIS A 45 -6.89 11.35 -12.56
C HIS A 45 -5.82 10.99 -13.59
N TYR A 46 -4.79 11.84 -13.72
CA TYR A 46 -3.62 11.53 -14.55
C TYR A 46 -2.89 10.27 -14.09
N HIS A 47 -2.83 9.99 -12.78
CA HIS A 47 -2.19 8.81 -12.23
C HIS A 47 -3.13 7.60 -12.16
N TYR A 48 -4.38 7.82 -11.73
CA TYR A 48 -5.37 6.76 -11.57
C TYR A 48 -6.72 7.23 -12.09
N PRO A 49 -7.30 6.63 -13.14
CA PRO A 49 -8.56 7.09 -13.74
C PRO A 49 -9.74 7.18 -12.76
N GLY A 50 -9.73 6.38 -11.71
CA GLY A 50 -10.80 6.41 -10.71
C GLY A 50 -10.45 5.66 -9.43
N LYS A 51 -11.46 5.54 -8.56
CA LYS A 51 -11.34 4.86 -7.27
C LYS A 51 -11.12 3.36 -7.44
N ALA A 52 -11.67 2.74 -8.49
CA ALA A 52 -11.50 1.32 -8.76
C ALA A 52 -10.06 1.01 -9.15
N GLU A 53 -9.49 1.76 -10.09
CA GLU A 53 -8.12 1.62 -10.57
C GLU A 53 -7.10 1.95 -9.47
N LEU A 54 -7.39 2.95 -8.62
CA LEU A 54 -6.61 3.20 -7.42
C LEU A 54 -6.68 2.02 -6.44
N GLY A 55 -7.84 1.39 -6.29
CA GLY A 55 -8.03 0.19 -5.48
C GLY A 55 -7.25 -1.02 -6.00
N GLU A 56 -7.26 -1.23 -7.32
CA GLU A 56 -6.47 -2.28 -7.98
C GLU A 56 -4.97 -2.08 -7.73
N ALA A 57 -4.48 -0.85 -7.90
CA ALA A 57 -3.08 -0.52 -7.61
C ALA A 57 -2.69 -0.72 -6.14
N LEU A 58 -3.61 -0.48 -5.20
CA LEU A 58 -3.39 -0.80 -3.78
C LEU A 58 -3.28 -2.31 -3.55
N ILE A 59 -4.12 -3.12 -4.20
CA ILE A 59 -4.06 -4.58 -4.12
C ILE A 59 -2.75 -5.09 -4.70
N GLU A 60 -2.33 -4.58 -5.85
CA GLU A 60 -1.04 -4.92 -6.48
C GLU A 60 0.14 -4.56 -5.57
N ARG A 61 0.13 -3.35 -4.98
CA ARG A 61 1.16 -2.92 -4.03
C ARG A 61 1.22 -3.83 -2.81
N TYR A 62 0.07 -4.20 -2.25
CA TYR A 62 -0.01 -5.10 -1.12
C TYR A 62 0.53 -6.49 -1.48
N ALA A 63 0.12 -7.05 -2.62
CA ALA A 63 0.58 -8.36 -3.08
C ALA A 63 2.10 -8.40 -3.32
N ALA A 64 2.65 -7.35 -3.92
CA ALA A 64 4.09 -7.22 -4.14
C ALA A 64 4.86 -7.17 -2.82
N ARG A 65 4.45 -6.31 -1.88
CA ARG A 65 5.06 -6.21 -0.55
C ARG A 65 5.00 -7.53 0.22
N PHE A 66 3.86 -8.22 0.13
CA PHE A 66 3.69 -9.51 0.78
C PHE A 66 4.62 -10.57 0.16
N ALA A 67 4.74 -10.62 -1.17
CA ALA A 67 5.68 -11.52 -1.85
C ALA A 67 7.14 -11.23 -1.46
N ASP A 68 7.54 -9.95 -1.41
CA ASP A 68 8.88 -9.55 -0.96
C ASP A 68 9.15 -9.98 0.49
N ALA A 69 8.15 -9.83 1.37
CA ALA A 69 8.25 -10.28 2.75
C ALA A 69 8.40 -11.81 2.86
N LEU A 70 7.71 -12.57 2.01
CA LEU A 70 7.89 -14.03 1.94
C LEU A 70 9.33 -14.39 1.53
N VAL A 71 9.86 -13.75 0.48
CA VAL A 71 11.24 -13.95 0.02
C VAL A 71 12.24 -13.61 1.13
N ALA A 72 12.00 -12.53 1.87
CA ALA A 72 12.84 -12.12 2.99
C ALA A 72 12.84 -13.15 4.13
N VAL A 73 11.68 -13.77 4.44
CA VAL A 73 11.61 -14.86 5.42
C VAL A 73 12.36 -16.09 4.94
N ASP A 74 12.21 -16.46 3.66
CA ASP A 74 12.85 -17.64 3.09
C ASP A 74 14.38 -17.53 3.09
N ALA A 75 14.91 -16.33 2.83
CA ALA A 75 16.35 -16.06 2.83
C ALA A 75 17.01 -16.10 4.22
N ARG A 76 16.24 -16.24 5.31
CA ARG A 76 16.81 -16.32 6.67
C ARG A 76 17.43 -17.71 6.91
N GLU A 77 18.64 -17.72 7.46
CA GLU A 77 19.33 -18.93 7.93
C GLU A 77 18.84 -19.34 9.33
N ILE A 78 17.59 -19.80 9.39
CA ILE A 78 16.90 -20.27 10.61
C ILE A 78 16.20 -21.60 10.34
N ASP A 79 15.79 -22.30 11.39
CA ASP A 79 15.11 -23.59 11.24
C ASP A 79 13.72 -23.45 10.58
N ALA A 80 13.21 -24.55 10.03
CA ALA A 80 11.94 -24.56 9.31
C ALA A 80 10.73 -24.18 10.18
N ALA A 81 10.76 -24.51 11.48
CA ALA A 81 9.68 -24.15 12.40
C ALA A 81 9.67 -22.65 12.69
N GLU A 82 10.83 -22.02 12.78
CA GLU A 82 10.97 -20.57 12.88
C GLU A 82 10.56 -19.85 11.59
N LYS A 83 10.88 -20.38 10.40
CA LYS A 83 10.35 -19.83 9.13
C LYS A 83 8.83 -19.87 9.07
N LEU A 84 8.21 -21.00 9.43
CA LEU A 84 6.74 -21.12 9.47
C LEU A 84 6.11 -20.13 10.45
N ARG A 85 6.72 -19.93 11.63
CA ARG A 85 6.27 -18.91 12.58
C ARG A 85 6.40 -17.51 12.00
N ALA A 86 7.49 -17.20 11.31
CA ALA A 86 7.68 -15.91 10.65
C ALA A 86 6.66 -15.67 9.52
N TYR A 87 6.34 -16.69 8.70
CA TYR A 87 5.27 -16.58 7.71
C TYR A 87 3.90 -16.31 8.33
N ALA A 88 3.56 -17.01 9.42
CA ALA A 88 2.32 -16.75 10.14
C ALA A 88 2.31 -15.33 10.74
N GLN A 89 3.46 -14.82 11.19
CA GLN A 89 3.59 -13.48 11.76
C GLN A 89 3.24 -12.38 10.75
N LEU A 90 3.62 -12.54 9.46
CA LEU A 90 3.28 -11.60 8.38
C LEU A 90 1.77 -11.32 8.28
N TYR A 91 0.92 -12.31 8.60
CA TYR A 91 -0.54 -12.13 8.63
C TYR A 91 -1.05 -11.56 9.96
N THR A 92 -0.42 -11.90 11.09
CA THR A 92 -0.89 -11.45 12.42
C THR A 92 -0.53 -10.01 12.73
N GLU A 93 0.53 -9.46 12.12
CA GLU A 93 0.92 -8.06 12.28
C GLU A 93 -0.08 -7.11 11.62
N VAL A 94 -0.79 -7.55 10.58
CA VAL A 94 -1.88 -6.78 9.95
C VAL A 94 -3.04 -6.49 10.92
N PHE A 95 -3.18 -7.28 11.98
CA PHE A 95 -4.24 -7.14 13.00
C PHE A 95 -3.76 -6.47 14.30
N ARG A 96 -2.48 -6.08 14.37
CA ARG A 96 -1.92 -5.39 15.54
C ARG A 96 -1.73 -3.92 15.21
N ASP A 97 -2.72 -3.13 15.62
CA ASP A 97 -2.55 -1.72 15.96
C ASP A 97 -1.79 -1.58 17.29
#